data_AF-A0A968MQK9-F1
#
_entry.id   AF-A0A968MQK9-F1
#
_cell.length_a   1.000
_cell.length_b   1.000
_cell.length_c   1.000
_cell.angle_alpha   90.00
_cell.angle_beta   90.00
_cell.angle_gamma   90.00
#
_symmetry.space_group_name_H-M   'P 1'
#
loop_
_entity.id
_entity.type
_entity.pdbx_description
1 polymer ?
#
loop_
_entity_poly.entity_id
_entity_poly.type
_entity_poly.pdbx_seq_one_letter_code
_entity_poly.pdbx_strand_id
1 'polypeptide(L)'
;MIPISLTLQGIYSYQTKQTIDFTRLTAAGIFGIFGPVGSGKSTILEAITYALYGRTDRLNLSGDNRNYNMMNLKSNELLIEFVFRTGKENDEFLSVVRSRRNSKQFDDVKALDRSAFQKYNNEWVPVEVGLLEEVIGLSYDNFKRTIIIPQGKFQEFLLLGNKERTQMMKELFNLEKV
;
A
#
# COMPACT_ATOMS: atom_id res chain seq x y z
N MET A 1 -5.12 -9.41 6.73
CA MET A 1 -3.87 -8.63 6.83
C MET A 1 -4.00 -7.57 7.92
N ILE A 2 -3.03 -7.49 8.83
CA ILE A 2 -2.92 -6.50 9.91
C ILE A 2 -1.56 -5.80 9.78
N PRO A 3 -1.50 -4.47 9.59
CA PRO A 3 -0.23 -3.77 9.43
C PRO A 3 0.57 -3.72 10.76
N ILE A 4 1.89 -3.86 10.69
CA ILE A 4 2.82 -3.69 11.83
C ILE A 4 3.57 -2.38 11.69
N SER A 5 4.26 -2.17 10.56
CA SER A 5 5.01 -0.95 10.32
C SER A 5 5.11 -0.61 8.84
N LEU A 6 5.21 0.68 8.54
CA LEU A 6 5.51 1.19 7.20
C LEU A 6 6.63 2.21 7.29
N THR A 7 7.71 1.97 6.57
CA THR A 7 8.82 2.90 6.41
C THR A 7 8.85 3.45 5.00
N LEU A 8 8.93 4.77 4.86
CA LEU A 8 8.93 5.50 3.59
C LEU A 8 10.15 6.42 3.50
N GLN A 9 10.77 6.50 2.32
CA GLN A 9 11.80 7.47 2.01
C GLN A 9 11.82 7.75 0.51
N GLY A 10 12.05 9.02 0.14
CA GLY A 10 12.19 9.48 -1.23
C GLY A 10 10.98 9.25 -2.13
N ILE A 11 9.78 9.10 -1.55
CA ILE A 11 8.52 8.90 -2.29
C ILE A 11 7.57 10.10 -2.07
N TYR A 12 7.10 10.71 -3.16
CA TYR A 12 6.24 11.90 -3.12
C TYR A 12 6.69 12.96 -2.10
N SER A 13 5.93 13.24 -1.04
CA SER A 13 6.27 14.23 -0.01
C SER A 13 7.27 13.72 1.06
N TYR A 14 7.51 12.41 1.14
CA TYR A 14 8.39 11.78 2.15
C TYR A 14 9.86 11.85 1.71
N GLN A 15 10.48 13.03 1.82
CA GLN A 15 11.88 13.24 1.43
C GLN A 15 12.87 12.46 2.30
N THR A 16 12.64 12.45 3.61
CA THR A 16 13.47 11.76 4.60
C THR A 16 12.81 10.46 5.05
N LYS A 17 13.60 9.56 5.63
CA LYS A 17 13.11 8.30 6.18
C LYS A 17 12.12 8.56 7.30
N GLN A 18 10.89 8.07 7.16
CA GLN A 18 9.83 8.12 8.17
C GLN A 18 9.30 6.72 8.40
N THR A 19 9.07 6.35 9.66
CA THR A 19 8.50 5.05 10.03
C THR A 19 7.20 5.27 10.81
N ILE A 20 6.12 4.64 10.33
CA ILE A 20 4.84 4.56 11.00
C ILE A 20 4.78 3.21 11.70
N ASP A 21 4.60 3.23 13.01
CA ASP A 21 4.37 2.04 13.84
C ASP A 21 2.85 1.87 14.03
N PHE A 22 2.26 0.92 13.31
CA PHE A 22 0.83 0.65 13.38
C PHE A 22 0.45 -0.08 14.66
N THR A 23 1.37 -0.82 15.31
CA THR A 23 1.03 -1.58 16.52
C THR A 23 0.51 -0.68 17.63
N ARG A 24 1.07 0.54 17.73
CA ARG A 24 0.63 1.58 18.66
C ARG A 24 -0.69 2.24 18.24
N LEU A 25 -0.92 2.39 16.94
CA LEU A 25 -2.09 3.06 16.39
C LEU A 25 -3.33 2.15 16.39
N THR A 26 -3.15 0.85 16.16
CA THR A 26 -4.24 -0.13 16.11
C THR A 26 -4.67 -0.62 17.49
N ALA A 27 -3.95 -0.27 18.56
CA ALA A 27 -4.28 -0.68 19.93
C ALA A 27 -5.71 -0.25 20.35
N ALA A 28 -6.20 0.88 19.83
CA ALA A 28 -7.55 1.39 20.09
C ALA A 28 -8.60 0.92 19.06
N GLY A 29 -8.23 0.07 18.10
CA GLY A 29 -9.10 -0.40 17.01
C GLY A 29 -9.38 0.63 15.90
N ILE A 30 -9.12 1.92 16.14
CA ILE A 30 -9.27 3.01 15.17
C ILE A 30 -8.14 4.03 15.33
N PHE A 31 -7.65 4.55 14.20
CA PHE A 31 -6.72 5.68 14.16
C PHE A 31 -7.04 6.61 13.00
N GLY A 32 -6.58 7.86 13.11
CA GLY A 32 -6.76 8.88 12.07
C GLY A 32 -5.42 9.39 11.54
N ILE A 33 -5.40 9.75 10.26
CA ILE A 33 -4.26 10.40 9.60
C ILE A 33 -4.69 11.81 9.23
N PHE A 34 -4.11 12.82 9.87
CA PHE A 34 -4.49 14.22 9.71
C PHE A 34 -3.36 15.06 9.11
N GLY A 35 -3.72 16.13 8.40
CA GLY A 35 -2.77 17.05 7.81
C GLY A 35 -3.34 17.82 6.61
N PRO A 36 -2.68 18.89 6.15
CA PRO A 36 -3.13 19.72 5.04
C PRO A 36 -3.17 18.94 3.71
N VAL A 37 -3.85 19.46 2.69
CA VAL A 37 -3.78 18.90 1.32
C VAL A 37 -2.32 18.87 0.85
N GLY A 38 -1.91 17.79 0.18
CA GLY A 38 -0.52 17.62 -0.29
C GLY A 38 0.49 17.12 0.75
N SER A 39 0.10 16.94 2.01
CA SER A 39 1.00 16.42 3.07
C SER A 39 1.47 14.97 2.88
N GLY A 40 0.85 14.20 1.98
CA GLY A 40 1.22 12.80 1.72
C GLY A 40 0.34 11.76 2.41
N LYS A 41 -0.81 12.15 2.97
CA LYS A 41 -1.75 11.19 3.59
C LYS A 41 -2.11 10.03 2.65
N SER A 42 -2.42 10.32 1.39
CA SER A 42 -2.73 9.30 0.37
C SER A 42 -1.52 8.46 -0.01
N THR A 43 -0.30 9.01 0.07
CA THR A 43 0.94 8.27 -0.18
C THR A 43 1.11 7.07 0.74
N ILE A 44 0.62 7.14 1.98
CA ILE A 44 0.67 6.01 2.93
C ILE A 44 -0.09 4.82 2.36
N LEU A 45 -1.33 5.05 1.90
CA LEU A 45 -2.16 4.00 1.31
C LEU A 45 -1.57 3.50 -0.01
N GLU A 46 -1.06 4.40 -0.86
CA GLU A 46 -0.42 4.05 -2.13
C GLU A 46 0.86 3.22 -1.93
N ALA A 47 1.64 3.53 -0.90
CA ALA A 47 2.85 2.77 -0.60
C ALA A 47 2.53 1.37 -0.09
N ILE A 48 1.47 1.22 0.73
CA ILE A 48 0.98 -0.09 1.17
C ILE A 48 0.51 -0.91 -0.04
N THR A 49 -0.34 -0.35 -0.90
CA THR A 49 -0.84 -1.10 -2.06
C THR A 49 0.27 -1.47 -3.04
N TYR A 50 1.23 -0.56 -3.26
CA TYR A 50 2.39 -0.85 -4.11
C TYR A 50 3.30 -1.92 -3.48
N ALA A 51 3.57 -1.85 -2.18
CA ALA A 51 4.33 -2.87 -1.47
C ALA A 51 3.64 -4.24 -1.49
N LEU A 52 2.30 -4.31 -1.55
CA LEU A 52 1.58 -5.58 -1.54
C LEU A 52 1.33 -6.18 -2.93
N TYR A 53 1.13 -5.34 -3.95
CA TYR A 53 0.69 -5.79 -5.27
C TYR A 53 1.58 -5.32 -6.43
N GLY A 54 2.55 -4.43 -6.18
CA GLY A 54 3.31 -3.77 -7.24
C GLY A 54 2.46 -2.85 -8.12
N ARG A 55 1.27 -2.46 -7.64
CA ARG A 55 0.25 -1.67 -8.36
C ARG A 55 -0.23 -0.50 -7.50
N THR A 56 -0.55 0.61 -8.14
CA THR A 56 -1.28 1.74 -7.53
C THR A 56 -2.02 2.53 -8.62
N ASP A 57 -3.13 3.18 -8.27
CA ASP A 57 -4.03 3.83 -9.23
C ASP A 57 -3.39 5.02 -9.96
N ARG A 58 -2.50 5.76 -9.29
CA ARG A 58 -1.76 6.87 -9.92
C ARG A 58 -0.80 6.38 -10.99
N LEU A 59 -0.42 5.10 -10.97
CA LEU A 59 0.48 4.47 -11.94
C LEU A 59 -0.24 3.81 -13.12
N ASN A 60 -1.58 3.80 -13.15
CA ASN A 60 -2.36 3.33 -14.31
C ASN A 60 -2.49 4.37 -15.43
N LEU A 61 -1.83 5.53 -15.31
CA LEU A 61 -1.71 6.52 -16.37
C LEU A 61 -0.51 6.16 -17.26
N SER A 62 -0.82 5.64 -18.44
CA SER A 62 0.12 5.25 -19.49
C SER A 62 1.19 6.32 -19.77
N GLY A 63 2.47 5.98 -19.55
CA GLY A 63 3.61 6.84 -19.89
C GLY A 63 4.96 6.29 -19.40
N ASP A 64 6.03 6.63 -20.11
CA ASP A 64 7.40 6.08 -19.94
C ASP A 64 8.10 6.48 -18.62
N ASN A 65 7.53 7.39 -17.82
CA ASN A 65 8.22 8.01 -16.67
C ASN A 65 7.61 7.69 -15.28
N ARG A 66 7.07 6.48 -15.12
CA ARG A 66 6.39 6.02 -13.89
C ARG A 66 7.26 6.10 -12.64
N ASN A 67 8.50 5.62 -12.72
CA ASN A 67 9.41 5.59 -11.57
C ASN A 67 9.87 7.01 -11.19
N TYR A 68 10.11 7.85 -12.20
CA TYR A 68 10.45 9.26 -12.02
C TYR A 68 9.34 10.02 -11.29
N ASN A 69 8.09 9.81 -11.68
CA ASN A 69 6.94 10.48 -11.06
C ASN A 69 6.70 10.09 -9.59
N MET A 70 7.15 8.90 -9.19
CA MET A 70 6.99 8.41 -7.81
C MET A 70 8.12 8.90 -6.89
N MET A 71 9.35 8.97 -7.42
CA MET A 71 10.51 9.42 -6.67
C MET A 71 10.45 10.94 -6.43
N ASN A 72 10.68 11.35 -5.19
CA ASN A 72 10.81 12.77 -4.87
C ASN A 72 11.98 13.39 -5.66
N LEU A 73 11.77 14.58 -6.24
CA LEU A 73 12.78 15.27 -7.07
C LEU A 73 14.03 15.70 -6.28
N LYS A 74 13.93 15.81 -4.96
CA LYS A 74 15.06 16.12 -4.06
C LYS A 74 15.69 14.85 -3.46
N SER A 75 15.33 13.67 -3.97
CA SER A 75 15.81 12.38 -3.50
C SER A 75 16.50 11.59 -4.62
N ASN A 76 17.53 10.83 -4.24
CA ASN A 76 18.27 9.93 -5.12
C ASN A 76 17.94 8.45 -4.86
N GLU A 77 17.17 8.17 -3.82
CA GLU A 77 16.78 6.83 -3.40
C GLU A 77 15.30 6.84 -3.03
N LEU A 78 14.63 5.73 -3.29
CA LEU A 78 13.27 5.46 -2.86
C LEU A 78 13.26 4.17 -2.05
N LEU A 79 12.57 4.18 -0.92
CA LEU A 79 12.38 3.03 -0.06
C LEU A 79 10.92 2.94 0.41
N ILE A 80 10.36 1.74 0.29
CA ILE A 80 9.16 1.33 1.01
C ILE A 80 9.49 0.02 1.72
N GLU A 81 9.36 -0.02 3.05
CA GLU A 81 9.43 -1.27 3.81
C GLU A 81 8.10 -1.41 4.55
N PHE A 82 7.35 -2.46 4.24
CA PHE A 82 6.05 -2.71 4.85
C PHE A 82 6.04 -4.07 5.53
N VAL A 83 5.87 -4.05 6.85
CA VAL A 83 5.75 -5.25 7.69
C VAL A 83 4.29 -5.44 8.07
N PHE A 84 3.76 -6.64 7.90
CA PHE A 84 2.38 -6.97 8.22
C PHE A 84 2.21 -8.42 8.64
N ARG A 85 1.09 -8.71 9.29
CA ARG A 85 0.64 -10.08 9.63
C ARG A 85 -0.53 -10.51 8.77
N THR A 86 -0.57 -11.77 8.37
CA THR A 86 -1.73 -12.35 7.68
C THR A 86 -1.83 -13.85 7.91
N GLY A 87 -2.90 -14.47 7.40
CA GLY A 87 -3.16 -15.89 7.58
C GLY A 87 -3.68 -16.25 8.98
N LYS A 88 -3.97 -17.54 9.17
CA LYS A 88 -4.52 -18.07 10.43
C LYS A 88 -3.47 -18.10 11.55
N GLU A 89 -2.20 -18.29 11.18
CA GLU A 89 -1.08 -18.39 12.12
C GLU A 89 -0.47 -17.02 12.47
N ASN A 90 -1.03 -15.92 11.93
CA ASN A 90 -0.50 -14.57 12.11
C ASN A 90 0.96 -14.42 11.67
N ASP A 91 1.33 -15.10 10.58
CA ASP A 91 2.66 -15.03 10.00
C ASP A 91 3.04 -13.60 9.63
N GLU A 92 4.28 -13.21 9.94
CA GLU A 92 4.84 -11.91 9.60
C GLU A 92 5.49 -11.94 8.22
N PHE A 93 5.13 -10.96 7.40
CA PHE A 93 5.71 -10.73 6.08
C PHE A 93 6.31 -9.34 6.00
N LEU A 94 7.38 -9.21 5.24
CA LEU A 94 8.03 -7.96 4.90
C LEU A 94 8.05 -7.83 3.37
N SER A 95 7.50 -6.74 2.85
CA SER A 95 7.76 -6.31 1.48
C SER A 95 8.73 -5.13 1.50
N VAL A 96 9.74 -5.20 0.64
CA VAL A 96 10.70 -4.12 0.42
C VAL A 96 10.64 -3.68 -1.04
N VAL A 97 10.50 -2.37 -1.25
CA VAL A 97 10.56 -1.74 -2.57
C VAL A 97 11.69 -0.72 -2.55
N ARG A 98 12.59 -0.81 -3.54
CA ARG A 98 13.74 0.09 -3.67
C ARG A 98 13.86 0.60 -5.09
N SER A 99 14.31 1.85 -5.22
CA SER A 99 14.82 2.38 -6.48
C SER A 99 15.88 3.43 -6.22
N ARG A 100 16.71 3.69 -7.23
CA ARG A 100 17.72 4.75 -7.20
C ARG A 100 17.67 5.56 -8.48
N ARG A 101 17.87 6.86 -8.35
CA ARG A 101 18.07 7.79 -9.47
C ARG A 101 19.43 7.51 -10.12
N ASN A 102 19.49 7.61 -11.44
CA ASN A 102 20.76 7.56 -12.15
C ASN A 102 21.58 8.82 -11.82
N SER A 103 22.84 8.62 -11.43
CA SER A 103 23.72 9.73 -11.02
C SER A 103 24.17 10.63 -12.16
N LYS A 104 24.06 10.16 -13.41
CA LYS A 104 24.47 10.90 -14.62
C LYS A 104 23.29 11.49 -15.40
N GLN A 105 22.10 10.89 -15.28
CA GLN A 105 20.89 11.32 -15.96
C GLN A 105 19.77 11.46 -14.92
N PHE A 106 19.49 12.69 -14.50
CA PHE A 106 18.58 12.94 -13.39
C PHE A 106 17.16 12.39 -13.66
N ASP A 107 16.68 12.49 -14.90
CA ASP A 107 15.33 12.01 -15.26
C ASP A 107 15.22 10.49 -15.36
N ASP A 108 16.35 9.78 -15.42
CA ASP A 108 16.39 8.32 -15.44
C ASP A 108 16.33 7.75 -14.01
N VAL A 109 15.17 7.21 -13.66
CA VAL A 109 14.95 6.48 -12.41
C VAL A 109 14.84 5.00 -12.70
N LYS A 110 15.73 4.22 -12.09
CA LYS A 110 15.79 2.76 -12.26
C LYS A 110 14.45 2.11 -11.91
N ALA A 111 14.19 0.97 -12.53
CA ALA A 111 13.05 0.12 -12.22
C ALA A 111 12.94 -0.11 -10.69
N LEU A 112 11.70 -0.10 -10.21
CA LEU A 112 11.39 -0.40 -8.82
C LEU A 112 11.63 -1.88 -8.58
N ASP A 113 12.65 -2.16 -7.76
CA ASP A 113 12.99 -3.50 -7.32
C ASP A 113 12.11 -3.85 -6.11
N ARG A 114 11.33 -4.91 -6.23
CA ARG A 114 10.41 -5.38 -5.19
C ARG A 114 10.82 -6.77 -4.74
N SER A 115 10.99 -6.93 -3.44
CA SER A 115 11.32 -8.20 -2.79
C SER A 115 10.37 -8.45 -1.61
N ALA A 116 10.18 -9.72 -1.29
CA ALA A 116 9.30 -10.18 -0.24
C ALA A 116 10.01 -11.19 0.66
N PHE A 117 9.65 -11.19 1.94
CA PHE A 117 10.21 -12.08 2.95
C PHE A 117 9.11 -12.55 3.89
N GLN A 118 9.22 -13.79 4.37
CA GLN A 118 8.43 -14.32 5.46
C GLN A 118 9.33 -14.47 6.69
N LYS A 119 8.80 -14.17 7.87
CA LYS A 119 9.55 -14.34 9.12
C LYS A 119 9.45 -15.79 9.59
N TYR A 120 10.60 -16.43 9.77
CA TYR A 120 10.70 -17.78 10.31
C TYR A 120 11.83 -17.81 11.36
N ASN A 121 11.57 -18.33 12.56
CA ASN A 121 12.53 -18.36 13.67
C ASN A 121 13.22 -17.00 13.94
N ASN A 122 12.45 -15.91 13.83
CA ASN A 122 12.93 -14.53 14.00
C ASN A 122 13.89 -14.02 12.92
N GLU A 123 14.03 -14.73 11.80
CA GLU A 123 14.81 -14.33 10.63
C GLU A 123 13.90 -14.09 9.42
N TRP A 124 14.30 -13.18 8.53
CA TRP A 124 13.59 -12.90 7.29
C TRP A 124 14.10 -13.82 6.18
N VAL A 125 13.24 -14.74 5.75
CA VAL A 125 13.54 -15.68 4.66
C VAL A 125 12.91 -15.16 3.37
N PRO A 126 13.67 -15.04 2.26
CA PRO A 126 13.13 -14.58 0.99
C PRO A 126 12.00 -15.48 0.48
N VAL A 127 10.95 -14.88 -0.04
CA VAL A 127 9.83 -15.57 -0.70
C VAL A 127 9.51 -14.91 -2.03
N GLU A 128 8.78 -15.62 -2.89
CA GLU A 128 8.31 -15.02 -4.13
C GLU A 128 7.33 -13.88 -3.86
N VAL A 129 7.47 -12.80 -4.62
CA VAL A 129 6.65 -11.59 -4.47
C VAL A 129 5.16 -11.87 -4.74
N GLY A 130 4.85 -12.85 -5.59
CA GLY A 130 3.49 -13.30 -5.89
C GLY A 130 2.78 -13.94 -4.70
N LEU A 131 3.54 -14.56 -3.78
CA LEU A 131 3.00 -15.19 -2.57
C LEU A 131 2.23 -14.19 -1.71
N LEU A 132 2.63 -12.90 -1.72
CA LEU A 132 1.99 -11.87 -0.90
C LEU A 132 0.49 -11.71 -1.21
N GLU A 133 0.09 -11.77 -2.48
CA GLU A 133 -1.32 -11.69 -2.87
C GLU A 133 -2.09 -12.94 -2.42
N GLU A 134 -1.46 -14.12 -2.54
CA GLU A 134 -2.04 -15.40 -2.12
C GLU A 134 -2.28 -15.45 -0.60
N VAL A 135 -1.30 -15.07 0.22
CA VAL A 135 -1.43 -15.11 1.69
C VAL A 135 -2.33 -14.00 2.25
N ILE A 136 -2.52 -12.92 1.52
CA ILE A 136 -3.52 -11.90 1.86
C ILE A 136 -4.92 -12.42 1.52
N GLY A 137 -5.05 -13.25 0.48
CA GLY A 137 -6.31 -13.84 0.04
C GLY A 137 -7.27 -12.84 -0.61
N LEU A 138 -6.77 -11.67 -1.02
CA LEU A 138 -7.53 -10.64 -1.72
C LEU A 138 -6.73 -10.18 -2.93
N SER A 139 -7.38 -10.09 -4.09
CA SER A 139 -6.80 -9.42 -5.25
C SER A 139 -6.62 -7.93 -5.00
N TYR A 140 -5.76 -7.26 -5.77
CA TYR A 140 -5.58 -5.81 -5.70
C TYR A 140 -6.91 -5.03 -5.71
N ASP A 141 -7.83 -5.39 -6.63
CA ASP A 141 -9.12 -4.72 -6.77
C ASP A 141 -10.02 -4.92 -5.54
N ASN A 142 -10.05 -6.14 -4.99
CA ASN A 142 -10.83 -6.46 -3.80
C ASN A 142 -10.23 -5.83 -2.54
N PHE A 143 -8.90 -5.84 -2.42
CA PHE A 143 -8.18 -5.20 -1.33
C PHE A 143 -8.48 -3.70 -1.29
N LYS A 144 -8.40 -3.03 -2.45
CA LYS A 144 -8.72 -1.61 -2.57
C LYS A 144 -10.14 -1.31 -2.14
N ARG A 145 -11.14 -2.08 -2.61
CA ARG A 145 -12.55 -1.90 -2.22
C ARG A 145 -12.81 -2.12 -0.73
N THR A 146 -12.03 -3.00 -0.10
CA THR A 146 -12.20 -3.38 1.31
C THR A 146 -11.52 -2.40 2.26
N ILE A 147 -10.35 -1.87 1.88
CA ILE A 147 -9.49 -1.06 2.77
C ILE A 147 -9.59 0.43 2.48
N ILE A 148 -9.94 0.82 1.26
CA ILE A 148 -10.05 2.20 0.84
C ILE A 148 -11.51 2.46 0.46
N ILE A 149 -12.25 3.13 1.34
CA ILE A 149 -13.54 3.71 0.95
C ILE A 149 -13.23 5.02 0.23
N PRO A 150 -13.52 5.16 -1.08
CA PRO A 150 -13.23 6.40 -1.80
C PRO A 150 -13.97 7.57 -1.16
N GLN A 151 -13.31 8.73 -1.11
CA GLN A 151 -13.92 9.95 -0.62
C GLN A 151 -15.20 10.25 -1.43
N GLY A 152 -16.34 10.44 -0.75
CA GLY A 152 -17.66 10.62 -1.37
C GLY A 152 -18.50 9.34 -1.50
N LYS A 153 -17.89 8.16 -1.71
CA LYS A 153 -18.60 6.86 -1.76
C LYS A 153 -19.23 6.50 -0.41
N PHE A 154 -18.60 6.89 0.69
CA PHE A 154 -19.16 6.69 2.03
C PHE A 154 -20.42 7.54 2.26
N GLN A 155 -20.42 8.79 1.78
CA GLN A 155 -21.60 9.65 1.87
C GLN A 155 -22.74 9.12 1.02
N GLU A 156 -22.46 8.64 -0.19
CA GLU A 156 -23.41 7.91 -1.03
C GLU A 156 -24.00 6.72 -0.25
N PHE A 157 -23.14 5.87 0.33
CA PHE A 157 -23.55 4.73 1.16
C PHE A 157 -24.47 5.08 2.34
N LEU A 158 -24.19 6.17 3.07
CA LEU A 158 -25.02 6.64 4.18
C LEU A 158 -26.43 7.08 3.74
N LEU A 159 -26.56 7.59 2.51
CA LEU A 159 -27.81 8.07 1.93
C LEU A 159 -28.64 6.97 1.28
N LEU A 160 -28.07 5.79 1.03
CA LEU A 160 -28.77 4.65 0.41
C LEU A 160 -29.81 4.01 1.35
N GLY A 161 -30.94 3.61 0.76
CA GLY A 161 -31.93 2.75 1.41
C GLY A 161 -31.42 1.31 1.56
N ASN A 162 -32.09 0.51 2.41
CA ASN A 162 -31.61 -0.83 2.79
C ASN A 162 -31.30 -1.75 1.59
N LYS A 163 -32.09 -1.67 0.51
CA LYS A 163 -31.91 -2.49 -0.70
C LYS A 163 -30.66 -2.07 -1.50
N GLU A 164 -30.50 -0.78 -1.75
CA GLU A 164 -29.35 -0.24 -2.49
C GLU A 164 -28.06 -0.39 -1.68
N ARG A 165 -28.14 -0.22 -0.35
CA ARG A 165 -27.02 -0.47 0.56
C ARG A 165 -26.57 -1.92 0.49
N THR A 166 -27.50 -2.86 0.50
CA THR A 166 -27.19 -4.30 0.37
C THR A 166 -26.56 -4.60 -0.99
N GLN A 167 -27.06 -4.00 -2.08
CA GLN A 167 -26.50 -4.16 -3.41
C GLN A 167 -25.08 -3.58 -3.51
N MET A 168 -24.87 -2.36 -2.99
CA MET A 168 -23.54 -1.75 -2.91
C MET A 168 -22.57 -2.58 -2.08
N MET A 169 -23.02 -3.20 -0.97
CA MET A 169 -22.18 -4.14 -0.19
C MET A 169 -21.84 -5.40 -0.99
N LYS A 170 -22.81 -5.96 -1.71
CA LYS A 170 -22.57 -7.12 -2.60
C LYS A 170 -21.56 -6.79 -3.70
N GLU A 171 -21.63 -5.59 -4.28
CA GLU A 171 -20.69 -5.11 -5.31
C GLU A 171 -19.31 -4.78 -4.75
N LEU A 172 -19.26 -4.13 -3.59
CA LEU A 172 -18.01 -3.77 -2.90
C LEU A 172 -17.23 -5.01 -2.48
N PHE A 173 -17.92 -6.05 -2.00
CA PHE A 173 -17.30 -7.29 -1.51
C PHE A 173 -17.42 -8.48 -2.48
N ASN A 174 -17.94 -8.24 -3.69
CA ASN A 174 -18.10 -9.23 -4.76
C ASN A 174 -18.77 -10.55 -4.29
N LEU A 175 -19.80 -10.43 -3.42
CA LEU A 175 -20.53 -11.55 -2.80
C LEU A 175 -21.48 -12.28 -3.77
N GLU A 176 -21.52 -11.87 -5.04
CA GLU A 176 -22.34 -12.51 -6.09
C GLU A 176 -21.62 -13.65 -6.81
N LYS A 177 -20.31 -13.84 -6.58
CA LYS A 177 -19.57 -15.02 -7.05
C LYS A 177 -19.50 -16.07 -5.95
N VAL A 178 -20.62 -16.77 -5.73
CA VAL A 178 -20.67 -18.05 -5.02
C VAL A 178 -21.24 -19.08 -5.97
#